data_AF-Q897G9-F1
#
_entry.id   AF-Q897G9-F1
#
_cell.length_a   1.000
_cell.length_b   1.000
_cell.length_c   1.000
_cell.angle_alpha   90.00
_cell.angle_beta   90.00
_cell.angle_gamma   90.00
#
_symmetry.space_group_name_H-M   'P 1'
#
loop_
_entity.id
_entity.type
_entity.pdbx_description
1 polymer ?
#
loop_
_entity_poly.entity_id
_entity_poly.type
_entity_poly.pdbx_seq_one_letter_code
_entity_poly.pdbx_strand_id
1 'polypeptide(L)'
;MEKKKSFKGIIVFLILAITLGGFGYRNSDIYRRKSLKKKIHAASQKTIQYYYDEYKPQQFAGILDWPALGLYGLGEDVSGEVWTVNGKNGAYWREQQVKSGDGLSKTKNTDYQRTIIGITSANKDPRNFGGVNLVKDVKKTMLNNGHFADSVEDRRTKKPIGDDLINAQCFGIIALHCAGEPIPNRDKAIRWLEKNQHIDGGFTWDVKDYDNKEDYQKVVSDVDMTAAVLMAFSILGVDKEYPAVRRALEFIEKQQLENGGFKSWGVENPESTVWAMQALLMYGENPLTNKWAKGKEKSSPIDFILKHQLENGAFTHVLDEKDMLPVYDNSMTTYECLYGMADAYNEETTYSKLFKANKPKAEKVLFNDFKEKDYGYVEAVQMAYDYIMDIYSDGTFKPNKNITKGELARYLVNALNLQGEFYNKYSGDELRFVRENRKSDVLAIDKDENYIELCIEKELFKGISSLNKKGDKDKKIIGSELITALENGAKLKNVNKDKLVFNNFSTSETVNRAQCAISFSRFRQLMK
;
A
#
# COMPACT_ATOMS: atom_id res chain seq x y z
N MET A 1 37.43 15.78 -45.41
CA MET A 1 36.99 14.54 -44.72
C MET A 1 37.34 14.52 -43.22
N GLU A 2 37.53 15.68 -42.56
CA GLU A 2 38.09 15.76 -41.19
C GLU A 2 37.08 16.10 -40.08
N LYS A 3 35.92 16.70 -40.38
CA LYS A 3 34.92 17.06 -39.34
C LYS A 3 34.17 15.88 -38.71
N LYS A 4 34.16 14.69 -39.33
CA LYS A 4 33.50 13.48 -38.79
C LYS A 4 34.28 12.74 -37.70
N LYS A 5 35.61 12.93 -37.59
CA LYS A 5 36.44 12.28 -36.56
C LYS A 5 36.32 12.96 -35.18
N SER A 6 36.22 14.30 -35.16
CA SER A 6 36.07 15.09 -33.92
C SER A 6 34.76 14.78 -33.17
N PHE A 7 33.65 14.64 -33.89
CA PHE A 7 32.34 14.37 -33.29
C PHE A 7 32.25 12.99 -32.62
N LYS A 8 32.92 11.96 -33.17
CA LYS A 8 32.99 10.63 -32.55
C LYS A 8 33.81 10.63 -31.26
N GLY A 9 34.89 11.40 -31.18
CA GLY A 9 35.71 11.52 -29.97
C GLY A 9 34.97 12.16 -28.80
N ILE A 10 34.18 13.21 -29.08
CA ILE A 10 33.36 13.91 -28.08
C ILE A 10 32.25 13.00 -27.52
N ILE A 11 31.58 12.23 -28.39
CA ILE A 11 30.54 11.28 -27.96
C ILE A 11 31.14 10.17 -27.09
N VAL A 12 32.30 9.62 -27.47
CA VAL A 12 32.97 8.58 -26.68
C VAL A 12 33.42 9.12 -25.32
N PHE A 13 33.93 10.35 -25.26
CA PHE A 13 34.34 10.99 -24.00
C PHE A 13 33.16 11.29 -23.08
N LEU A 14 32.02 11.75 -23.64
CA LEU A 14 30.78 11.94 -22.89
C LEU A 14 30.24 10.61 -22.33
N ILE A 15 30.24 9.55 -23.14
CA ILE A 15 29.83 8.21 -22.68
C ILE A 15 30.78 7.69 -21.58
N LEU A 16 32.09 7.87 -21.72
CA LEU A 16 33.08 7.51 -20.70
C LEU A 16 32.92 8.34 -19.41
N ALA A 17 32.69 9.65 -19.50
CA ALA A 17 32.46 10.49 -18.33
C ALA A 17 31.15 10.15 -17.61
N ILE A 18 30.07 9.86 -18.36
CA ILE A 18 28.79 9.42 -17.81
C ILE A 18 28.92 8.04 -17.14
N THR A 19 29.65 7.10 -17.77
CA THR A 19 29.84 5.76 -17.21
C THR A 19 30.76 5.76 -15.99
N LEU A 20 31.86 6.52 -16.00
CA LEU A 20 32.75 6.68 -14.84
C LEU A 20 32.06 7.45 -13.69
N GLY A 21 31.31 8.51 -14.01
CA GLY A 21 30.51 9.25 -13.02
C GLY A 21 29.42 8.38 -12.39
N GLY A 22 28.71 7.59 -13.21
CA GLY A 22 27.71 6.63 -12.73
C GLY A 22 28.31 5.50 -11.89
N PHE A 23 29.50 5.00 -12.24
CA PHE A 23 30.22 3.98 -11.46
C PHE A 23 30.72 4.53 -10.11
N GLY A 24 31.27 5.76 -10.11
CA GLY A 24 31.68 6.46 -8.90
C GLY A 24 30.51 6.69 -7.93
N TYR A 25 29.38 7.16 -8.44
CA TYR A 25 28.16 7.40 -7.63
C TYR A 25 27.56 6.11 -7.06
N ARG A 26 27.51 5.02 -7.85
CA ARG A 26 27.05 3.72 -7.36
C ARG A 26 27.95 3.17 -6.26
N ASN A 27 29.27 3.29 -6.42
CA ASN A 27 30.22 2.89 -5.38
C ASN A 27 30.03 3.71 -4.10
N SER A 28 29.82 5.04 -4.21
CA SER A 28 29.58 5.88 -3.03
C SER A 28 28.28 5.51 -2.30
N ASP A 29 27.21 5.17 -3.01
CA ASP A 29 25.96 4.68 -2.40
C ASP A 29 26.16 3.35 -1.66
N ILE A 30 26.92 2.40 -2.23
CA ILE A 30 27.21 1.11 -1.59
C ILE A 30 27.95 1.32 -0.26
N TYR A 31 29.00 2.14 -0.25
CA TYR A 31 29.75 2.44 0.98
C TYR A 31 28.91 3.20 2.00
N ARG A 32 28.13 4.19 1.56
CA ARG A 32 27.22 4.95 2.43
C ARG A 32 26.19 4.02 3.09
N ARG A 33 25.51 3.19 2.31
CA ARG A 33 24.53 2.21 2.79
C ARG A 33 25.15 1.27 3.82
N LYS A 34 26.32 0.70 3.54
CA LYS A 34 27.03 -0.19 4.48
C LYS A 34 27.36 0.52 5.81
N SER A 35 27.82 1.76 5.73
CA SER A 35 28.14 2.58 6.92
C SER A 35 26.89 2.88 7.76
N LEU A 36 25.82 3.37 7.12
CA LEU A 36 24.56 3.67 7.79
C LEU A 36 23.92 2.43 8.40
N LYS A 37 23.89 1.28 7.70
CA LYS A 37 23.39 0.02 8.24
C LYS A 37 24.13 -0.42 9.51
N LYS A 38 25.43 -0.18 9.62
CA LYS A 38 26.20 -0.46 10.85
C LYS A 38 25.73 0.43 12.01
N LYS A 39 25.50 1.72 11.76
CA LYS A 39 24.96 2.64 12.78
C LYS A 39 23.54 2.23 13.20
N ILE A 40 22.67 1.95 12.23
CA ILE A 40 21.29 1.51 12.45
C ILE A 40 21.28 0.26 13.31
N HIS A 41 22.10 -0.75 12.99
CA HIS A 41 22.17 -1.97 13.78
C HIS A 41 22.56 -1.68 15.23
N ALA A 42 23.62 -0.90 15.47
CA ALA A 42 24.05 -0.55 16.83
C ALA A 42 22.98 0.19 17.63
N ALA A 43 22.29 1.17 17.00
CA ALA A 43 21.19 1.89 17.62
C ALA A 43 19.99 0.97 17.91
N SER A 44 19.65 0.10 16.97
CA SER A 44 18.54 -0.87 17.12
C SER A 44 18.77 -1.81 18.30
N GLN A 45 20.00 -2.28 18.54
CA GLN A 45 20.29 -3.15 19.69
C GLN A 45 20.02 -2.45 21.03
N LYS A 46 20.32 -1.14 21.14
CA LYS A 46 19.98 -0.37 22.35
C LYS A 46 18.48 -0.29 22.56
N THR A 47 17.71 -0.03 21.50
CA THR A 47 16.25 0.09 21.59
C THR A 47 15.58 -1.26 21.85
N ILE A 48 16.10 -2.36 21.29
CA ILE A 48 15.65 -3.73 21.63
C ILE A 48 15.86 -3.98 23.13
N GLN A 49 17.06 -3.67 23.65
CA GLN A 49 17.37 -3.85 25.06
C GLN A 49 16.47 -2.98 25.96
N TYR A 50 16.23 -1.72 25.58
CA TYR A 50 15.27 -0.83 26.25
C TYR A 50 13.89 -1.48 26.38
N TYR A 51 13.31 -1.98 25.27
CA TYR A 51 12.01 -2.64 25.31
C TYR A 51 12.03 -3.93 26.13
N TYR A 52 13.13 -4.68 26.08
CA TYR A 52 13.28 -5.88 26.89
C TYR A 52 13.22 -5.55 28.38
N ASP A 53 14.02 -4.58 28.83
CA ASP A 53 14.13 -4.22 30.24
C ASP A 53 12.85 -3.56 30.78
N GLU A 54 12.21 -2.72 29.98
CA GLU A 54 10.97 -2.01 30.36
C GLU A 54 9.78 -2.98 30.56
N TYR A 55 9.63 -3.94 29.64
CA TYR A 55 8.44 -4.80 29.57
C TYR A 55 8.59 -6.15 30.29
N LYS A 56 9.82 -6.64 30.50
CA LYS A 56 10.08 -7.91 31.19
C LYS A 56 9.46 -7.98 32.60
N PRO A 57 9.52 -6.93 33.45
CA PRO A 57 8.90 -6.95 34.78
C PRO A 57 7.39 -7.20 34.75
N GLN A 58 6.70 -6.82 33.68
CA GLN A 58 5.25 -7.08 33.51
C GLN A 58 4.97 -8.27 32.58
N GLN A 59 5.94 -9.20 32.43
CA GLN A 59 5.82 -10.38 31.58
C GLN A 59 5.45 -10.02 30.12
N PHE A 60 5.98 -8.90 29.64
CA PHE A 60 5.76 -8.35 28.32
C PHE A 60 4.31 -7.98 28.00
N ALA A 61 3.47 -7.73 29.00
CA ALA A 61 2.13 -7.18 28.79
C ALA A 61 2.20 -5.80 28.11
N GLY A 62 1.42 -5.61 27.03
CA GLY A 62 1.34 -4.32 26.31
C GLY A 62 2.34 -4.15 25.16
N ILE A 63 3.35 -5.02 25.01
CA ILE A 63 4.34 -4.89 23.93
C ILE A 63 3.78 -5.20 22.53
N LEU A 64 2.63 -5.89 22.45
CA LEU A 64 2.01 -6.35 21.20
C LEU A 64 1.21 -5.28 20.44
N ASP A 65 1.71 -4.05 20.51
CA ASP A 65 1.26 -2.92 19.69
C ASP A 65 2.39 -2.54 18.70
N TRP A 66 2.62 -1.25 18.45
CA TRP A 66 3.68 -0.75 17.57
C TRP A 66 5.11 -1.24 17.87
N PRO A 67 5.56 -1.47 19.12
CA PRO A 67 6.90 -2.01 19.37
C PRO A 67 7.13 -3.38 18.71
N ALA A 68 6.11 -4.25 18.72
CA ALA A 68 6.21 -5.58 18.11
C ALA A 68 6.50 -5.53 16.60
N LEU A 69 6.01 -4.50 15.90
CA LEU A 69 6.31 -4.28 14.49
C LEU A 69 7.82 -4.11 14.27
N GLY A 70 8.45 -3.19 14.99
CA GLY A 70 9.88 -2.93 14.86
C GLY A 70 10.75 -4.11 15.31
N LEU A 71 10.36 -4.78 16.40
CA LEU A 71 11.01 -5.98 16.90
C LEU A 71 11.00 -7.11 15.85
N TYR A 72 9.83 -7.41 15.26
CA TYR A 72 9.72 -8.37 14.16
C TYR A 72 10.59 -7.99 12.96
N GLY A 73 10.59 -6.70 12.60
CA GLY A 73 11.42 -6.17 11.51
C GLY A 73 12.91 -6.44 11.69
N LEU A 74 13.39 -6.40 12.94
CA LEU A 74 14.76 -6.67 13.36
C LEU A 74 15.06 -8.16 13.63
N GLY A 75 14.07 -9.04 13.48
CA GLY A 75 14.22 -10.48 13.63
C GLY A 75 13.93 -11.03 15.03
N GLU A 76 13.41 -10.21 15.93
CA GLU A 76 12.93 -10.65 17.24
C GLU A 76 11.60 -11.40 17.11
N ASP A 77 11.45 -12.50 17.86
CA ASP A 77 10.17 -13.20 18.02
C ASP A 77 9.58 -12.88 19.38
N VAL A 78 8.67 -11.91 19.43
CA VAL A 78 8.00 -11.48 20.67
C VAL A 78 7.06 -12.54 21.28
N SER A 79 6.85 -13.66 20.57
CA SER A 79 6.18 -14.85 21.09
C SER A 79 7.16 -15.95 21.53
N GLY A 80 8.46 -15.76 21.31
CA GLY A 80 9.52 -16.73 21.56
C GLY A 80 10.03 -16.72 23.00
N GLU A 81 10.99 -17.61 23.27
CA GLU A 81 11.51 -17.86 24.64
C GLU A 81 12.14 -16.63 25.29
N VAL A 82 12.88 -15.82 24.52
CA VAL A 82 13.52 -14.58 25.00
C VAL A 82 12.48 -13.64 25.59
N TRP A 83 11.35 -13.48 24.91
CA TRP A 83 10.27 -12.55 25.26
C TRP A 83 9.17 -13.22 26.12
N THR A 84 9.52 -14.27 26.88
CA THR A 84 8.57 -15.03 27.70
C THR A 84 9.03 -15.14 29.15
N VAL A 85 8.16 -14.78 30.10
CA VAL A 85 8.39 -14.92 31.55
C VAL A 85 7.28 -15.77 32.15
N ASN A 86 7.63 -16.88 32.81
CA ASN A 86 6.68 -17.82 33.41
C ASN A 86 5.58 -18.28 32.42
N GLY A 87 5.97 -18.57 31.18
CA GLY A 87 5.06 -19.01 30.12
C GLY A 87 4.13 -17.92 29.56
N LYS A 88 4.31 -16.64 29.95
CA LYS A 88 3.54 -15.51 29.44
C LYS A 88 4.40 -14.53 28.67
N ASN A 89 3.85 -13.99 27.59
CA ASN A 89 4.46 -13.01 26.70
C ASN A 89 3.39 -12.02 26.17
N GLY A 90 3.79 -11.10 25.30
CA GLY A 90 2.88 -10.10 24.73
C GLY A 90 1.67 -10.71 24.01
N ALA A 91 1.89 -11.79 23.24
CA ALA A 91 0.81 -12.49 22.56
C ALA A 91 -0.20 -13.11 23.52
N TYR A 92 0.26 -13.72 24.62
CA TYR A 92 -0.62 -14.25 25.66
C TYR A 92 -1.56 -13.18 26.21
N TRP A 93 -1.00 -12.03 26.63
CA TRP A 93 -1.80 -10.96 27.25
C TRP A 93 -2.75 -10.30 26.26
N ARG A 94 -2.31 -10.06 25.03
CA ARG A 94 -3.18 -9.50 24.00
C ARG A 94 -4.32 -10.45 23.65
N GLU A 95 -4.07 -11.76 23.66
CA GLU A 95 -5.13 -12.74 23.41
C GLU A 95 -6.24 -12.68 24.47
N GLN A 96 -5.86 -12.49 25.75
CA GLN A 96 -6.86 -12.31 26.82
C GLN A 96 -7.68 -11.04 26.63
N GLN A 97 -7.03 -9.93 26.27
CA GLN A 97 -7.72 -8.67 25.98
C GLN A 97 -8.68 -8.80 24.80
N VAL A 98 -8.27 -9.47 23.71
CA VAL A 98 -9.16 -9.68 22.56
C VAL A 98 -10.36 -10.56 22.93
N LYS A 99 -10.17 -11.59 23.77
CA LYS A 99 -11.28 -12.42 24.30
C LYS A 99 -12.29 -11.62 25.10
N SER A 100 -11.86 -10.63 25.89
CA SER A 100 -12.74 -9.76 26.68
C SER A 100 -13.29 -8.57 25.90
N GLY A 101 -12.78 -8.30 24.69
CA GLY A 101 -13.11 -7.11 23.89
C GLY A 101 -12.31 -5.85 24.28
N ASP A 102 -11.30 -5.98 25.14
CA ASP A 102 -10.47 -4.88 25.59
C ASP A 102 -9.58 -4.35 24.46
N GLY A 103 -9.61 -3.03 24.25
CA GLY A 103 -8.87 -2.37 23.18
C GLY A 103 -9.43 -2.67 21.78
N LEU A 104 -10.71 -3.00 21.66
CA LEU A 104 -11.45 -3.15 20.40
C LEU A 104 -12.72 -2.28 20.43
N SER A 105 -12.56 -0.96 20.39
CA SER A 105 -13.71 -0.05 20.38
C SER A 105 -14.49 -0.16 19.06
N LYS A 106 -15.79 -0.41 19.15
CA LYS A 106 -16.68 -0.41 17.98
C LYS A 106 -16.80 0.94 17.27
N THR A 107 -16.42 2.03 17.93
CA THR A 107 -16.39 3.38 17.33
C THR A 107 -15.02 3.75 16.75
N LYS A 108 -14.06 2.81 16.73
CA LYS A 108 -12.71 3.05 16.21
C LYS A 108 -12.26 1.84 15.41
N ASN A 109 -12.37 1.92 14.09
CA ASN A 109 -11.87 0.86 13.22
C ASN A 109 -10.34 0.66 13.36
N THR A 110 -9.62 1.74 13.64
CA THR A 110 -8.17 1.73 13.86
C THR A 110 -7.73 0.85 15.02
N ASP A 111 -8.58 0.59 16.03
CA ASP A 111 -8.27 -0.38 17.10
C ASP A 111 -8.11 -1.80 16.54
N TYR A 112 -9.00 -2.21 15.62
CA TYR A 112 -8.96 -3.53 14.99
C TYR A 112 -7.76 -3.62 14.04
N GLN A 113 -7.54 -2.58 13.23
CA GLN A 113 -6.46 -2.52 12.24
C GLN A 113 -5.08 -2.60 12.92
N ARG A 114 -4.85 -1.79 13.95
CA ARG A 114 -3.63 -1.83 14.79
C ARG A 114 -3.41 -3.19 15.43
N THR A 115 -4.48 -3.80 15.93
CA THR A 115 -4.41 -5.13 16.56
C THR A 115 -3.98 -6.22 15.57
N ILE A 116 -4.45 -6.17 14.32
CA ILE A 116 -4.02 -7.10 13.27
C ILE A 116 -2.51 -6.98 13.05
N ILE A 117 -1.99 -5.75 12.93
CA ILE A 117 -0.55 -5.51 12.72
C ILE A 117 0.25 -6.15 13.87
N GLY A 118 -0.07 -5.83 15.13
CA GLY A 118 0.61 -6.39 16.30
C GLY A 118 0.54 -7.92 16.38
N ILE A 119 -0.62 -8.53 16.12
CA ILE A 119 -0.79 -10.00 16.11
C ILE A 119 0.10 -10.65 15.04
N THR A 120 0.13 -10.08 13.84
CA THR A 120 0.95 -10.61 12.76
C THR A 120 2.45 -10.48 13.06
N SER A 121 2.87 -9.40 13.73
CA SER A 121 4.25 -9.23 14.22
C SER A 121 4.65 -10.26 15.28
N ALA A 122 3.69 -10.83 16.01
CA ALA A 122 3.91 -11.95 16.93
C ALA A 122 3.86 -13.34 16.28
N ASN A 123 3.83 -13.43 14.95
CA ASN A 123 3.65 -14.68 14.21
C ASN A 123 2.33 -15.42 14.55
N LYS A 124 1.30 -14.70 15.01
CA LYS A 124 -0.04 -15.24 15.31
C LYS A 124 -1.00 -14.97 14.15
N ASP A 125 -2.10 -15.72 14.09
CA ASP A 125 -3.09 -15.61 13.00
C ASP A 125 -4.26 -14.68 13.40
N PRO A 126 -4.42 -13.51 12.77
CA PRO A 126 -5.51 -12.57 13.08
C PRO A 126 -6.90 -13.07 12.64
N ARG A 127 -7.01 -14.21 11.95
CA ARG A 127 -8.29 -14.83 11.57
C ARG A 127 -8.91 -15.65 12.70
N ASN A 128 -8.11 -16.02 13.69
CA ASN A 128 -8.57 -16.70 14.89
C ASN A 128 -7.62 -16.38 16.05
N PHE A 129 -7.80 -15.21 16.65
CA PHE A 129 -7.04 -14.77 17.80
C PHE A 129 -8.00 -14.43 18.94
N GLY A 130 -7.88 -15.14 20.06
CA GLY A 130 -8.85 -15.01 21.13
C GLY A 130 -10.29 -15.37 20.75
N GLY A 131 -10.47 -16.24 19.73
CA GLY A 131 -11.79 -16.60 19.19
C GLY A 131 -12.41 -15.55 18.27
N VAL A 132 -11.69 -14.48 17.94
CA VAL A 132 -12.16 -13.39 17.07
C VAL A 132 -11.46 -13.46 15.70
N ASN A 133 -12.22 -13.18 14.63
CA ASN A 133 -11.69 -13.05 13.28
C ASN A 133 -11.61 -11.56 12.89
N LEU A 134 -10.51 -10.93 13.30
CA LEU A 134 -10.30 -9.49 13.10
C LEU A 134 -10.20 -9.12 11.62
N VAL A 135 -9.62 -10.00 10.79
CA VAL A 135 -9.55 -9.81 9.34
C VAL A 135 -10.94 -9.67 8.73
N LYS A 136 -11.85 -10.57 9.09
CA LYS A 136 -13.25 -10.52 8.63
C LYS A 136 -13.96 -9.27 9.12
N ASP A 137 -13.69 -8.85 10.35
CA ASP A 137 -14.32 -7.67 10.93
C ASP A 137 -13.87 -6.38 10.22
N VAL A 138 -12.58 -6.22 9.93
CA VAL A 138 -12.06 -5.08 9.14
C VAL A 138 -12.59 -5.12 7.69
N LYS A 139 -12.62 -6.29 7.03
CA LYS A 139 -13.18 -6.38 5.66
C LYS A 139 -14.64 -5.94 5.58
N LYS A 140 -15.44 -6.21 6.62
CA LYS A 140 -16.85 -5.81 6.68
C LYS A 140 -17.04 -4.30 6.85
N THR A 141 -16.03 -3.56 7.32
CA THR A 141 -16.16 -2.11 7.45
C THR A 141 -16.01 -1.38 6.12
N MET A 142 -15.66 -2.07 5.03
CA MET A 142 -15.55 -1.42 3.73
C MET A 142 -16.92 -0.98 3.21
N LEU A 143 -17.05 0.32 3.03
CA LEU A 143 -18.22 1.01 2.51
C LEU A 143 -18.34 0.84 1.00
N ASN A 144 -19.51 1.17 0.45
CA ASN A 144 -19.81 1.00 -0.98
C ASN A 144 -18.89 1.80 -1.91
N ASN A 145 -18.33 2.91 -1.40
CA ASN A 145 -17.38 3.79 -2.08
C ASN A 145 -15.91 3.34 -1.94
N GLY A 146 -15.65 2.17 -1.35
CA GLY A 146 -14.30 1.62 -1.19
C GLY A 146 -13.50 2.20 -0.01
N HIS A 147 -14.11 3.00 0.86
CA HIS A 147 -13.50 3.45 2.10
C HIS A 147 -13.69 2.43 3.23
N PHE A 148 -12.66 2.21 4.05
CA PHE A 148 -12.78 1.48 5.31
C PHE A 148 -13.31 2.39 6.40
N ALA A 149 -14.55 2.15 6.83
CA ALA A 149 -15.27 3.06 7.71
C ALA A 149 -14.49 3.49 8.96
N ASP A 150 -14.68 4.74 9.40
CA ASP A 150 -14.02 5.29 10.60
C ASP A 150 -14.42 4.52 11.87
N SER A 151 -15.69 4.10 11.93
CA SER A 151 -16.29 3.29 12.99
C SER A 151 -16.74 1.93 12.46
N VAL A 152 -16.43 0.86 13.23
CA VAL A 152 -16.88 -0.51 12.94
C VAL A 152 -18.41 -0.62 13.03
N GLU A 153 -19.01 0.07 14.00
CA GLU A 153 -20.44 0.02 14.27
C GLU A 153 -20.98 1.39 14.72
N ASP A 154 -21.94 1.91 13.98
CA ASP A 154 -22.81 3.00 14.42
C ASP A 154 -23.69 2.54 15.59
N ARG A 155 -23.82 3.39 16.61
CA ARG A 155 -24.60 3.08 17.82
C ARG A 155 -26.05 2.74 17.50
N ARG A 156 -26.63 3.39 16.48
CA ARG A 156 -28.05 3.24 16.10
C ARG A 156 -28.28 2.13 15.07
N THR A 157 -27.59 2.18 13.94
CA THR A 157 -27.86 1.29 12.80
C THR A 157 -27.14 -0.05 12.89
N LYS A 158 -26.16 -0.17 13.78
CA LYS A 158 -25.34 -1.38 13.93
C LYS A 158 -24.53 -1.74 12.68
N LYS A 159 -24.26 -0.74 11.84
CA LYS A 159 -23.51 -0.86 10.58
C LYS A 159 -22.25 0.01 10.63
N PRO A 160 -21.21 -0.33 9.85
CA PRO A 160 -20.05 0.55 9.69
C PRO A 160 -20.45 1.93 9.17
N ILE A 161 -19.77 2.99 9.65
CA ILE A 161 -20.08 4.39 9.31
C ILE A 161 -18.83 5.28 9.39
N GLY A 162 -18.86 6.38 8.63
CA GLY A 162 -17.83 7.41 8.58
C GLY A 162 -16.87 7.16 7.42
N ASP A 163 -16.70 8.17 6.57
CA ASP A 163 -15.68 8.21 5.52
C ASP A 163 -14.96 9.55 5.50
N ASP A 164 -14.69 10.09 6.69
CA ASP A 164 -14.13 11.43 6.87
C ASP A 164 -12.64 11.41 7.20
N LEU A 165 -12.05 10.23 7.43
CA LEU A 165 -10.66 10.12 7.84
C LEU A 165 -9.79 9.33 6.84
N ILE A 166 -8.69 9.96 6.40
CA ILE A 166 -7.68 9.30 5.55
C ILE A 166 -6.99 8.17 6.32
N ASN A 167 -6.73 8.33 7.62
CA ASN A 167 -6.00 7.34 8.41
C ASN A 167 -6.76 5.99 8.52
N ALA A 168 -8.08 6.01 8.67
CA ALA A 168 -8.90 4.80 8.71
C ALA A 168 -8.78 3.99 7.40
N GLN A 169 -8.71 4.69 6.26
CA GLN A 169 -8.49 4.08 4.96
C GLN A 169 -7.09 3.46 4.83
N CYS A 170 -6.05 4.24 5.16
CA CYS A 170 -4.66 3.78 5.07
C CYS A 170 -4.40 2.58 5.98
N PHE A 171 -4.81 2.63 7.24
CA PHE A 171 -4.61 1.51 8.17
C PHE A 171 -5.48 0.29 7.84
N GLY A 172 -6.67 0.46 7.27
CA GLY A 172 -7.47 -0.65 6.75
C GLY A 172 -6.73 -1.43 5.67
N ILE A 173 -6.08 -0.71 4.76
CA ILE A 173 -5.24 -1.28 3.69
C ILE A 173 -3.98 -1.94 4.27
N ILE A 174 -3.24 -1.23 5.11
CA ILE A 174 -1.98 -1.73 5.71
C ILE A 174 -2.23 -2.97 6.58
N ALA A 175 -3.28 -2.97 7.40
CA ALA A 175 -3.58 -4.09 8.30
C ALA A 175 -3.94 -5.37 7.52
N LEU A 176 -4.79 -5.26 6.50
CA LEU A 176 -5.11 -6.40 5.64
C LEU A 176 -3.89 -6.89 4.87
N HIS A 177 -3.04 -5.97 4.39
CA HIS A 177 -1.77 -6.33 3.78
C HIS A 177 -0.85 -7.10 4.76
N CYS A 178 -0.69 -6.64 6.00
CA CYS A 178 0.09 -7.38 7.00
C CYS A 178 -0.47 -8.79 7.27
N ALA A 179 -1.80 -8.94 7.24
CA ALA A 179 -2.46 -10.24 7.34
C ALA A 179 -2.32 -11.12 6.09
N GLY A 180 -1.67 -10.64 5.03
CA GLY A 180 -1.50 -11.35 3.76
C GLY A 180 -2.73 -11.32 2.85
N GLU A 181 -3.70 -10.45 3.12
CA GLU A 181 -4.96 -10.38 2.36
C GLU A 181 -4.87 -9.38 1.20
N PRO A 182 -5.48 -9.67 0.04
CA PRO A 182 -5.75 -8.66 -0.98
C PRO A 182 -6.87 -7.72 -0.51
N ILE A 183 -6.81 -6.47 -0.95
CA ILE A 183 -7.78 -5.45 -0.56
C ILE A 183 -9.08 -5.56 -1.39
N PRO A 184 -10.26 -5.69 -0.76
CA PRO A 184 -11.53 -5.69 -1.49
C PRO A 184 -11.81 -4.34 -2.17
N ASN A 185 -12.58 -4.34 -3.26
CA ASN A 185 -12.95 -3.13 -4.02
C ASN A 185 -11.77 -2.17 -4.30
N ARG A 186 -10.60 -2.72 -4.64
CA ARG A 186 -9.34 -1.99 -4.81
C ARG A 186 -9.46 -0.73 -5.67
N ASP A 187 -10.17 -0.80 -6.79
CA ASP A 187 -10.30 0.35 -7.69
C ASP A 187 -11.05 1.51 -7.02
N LYS A 188 -12.12 1.23 -6.27
CA LYS A 188 -12.81 2.24 -5.47
C LYS A 188 -11.95 2.80 -4.35
N ALA A 189 -11.17 1.96 -3.68
CA ALA A 189 -10.23 2.41 -2.66
C ALA A 189 -9.23 3.43 -3.24
N ILE A 190 -8.75 3.19 -4.47
CA ILE A 190 -7.90 4.12 -5.22
C ILE A 190 -8.64 5.40 -5.58
N ARG A 191 -9.85 5.30 -6.15
CA ARG A 191 -10.65 6.48 -6.49
C ARG A 191 -10.98 7.33 -5.27
N TRP A 192 -11.23 6.70 -4.13
CA TRP A 192 -11.47 7.39 -2.88
C TRP A 192 -10.21 8.13 -2.40
N LEU A 193 -9.03 7.54 -2.49
CA LEU A 193 -7.78 8.22 -2.16
C LEU A 193 -7.53 9.40 -3.11
N GLU A 194 -7.60 9.18 -4.42
CA GLU A 194 -7.36 10.22 -5.45
C GLU A 194 -8.20 11.48 -5.26
N LYS A 195 -9.49 11.33 -4.98
CA LYS A 195 -10.38 12.49 -4.84
C LYS A 195 -10.05 13.38 -3.64
N ASN A 196 -9.28 12.86 -2.69
CA ASN A 196 -8.87 13.57 -1.48
C ASN A 196 -7.45 14.13 -1.59
N GLN A 197 -6.82 14.08 -2.78
CA GLN A 197 -5.51 14.66 -3.00
C GLN A 197 -5.60 16.17 -3.20
N HIS A 198 -4.78 16.92 -2.48
CA HIS A 198 -4.75 18.38 -2.57
C HIS A 198 -3.91 18.86 -3.76
N ILE A 199 -4.07 20.16 -4.08
CA ILE A 199 -3.39 20.83 -5.20
C ILE A 199 -1.86 20.77 -5.08
N ASP A 200 -1.33 20.76 -3.85
CA ASP A 200 0.10 20.64 -3.60
C ASP A 200 0.65 19.21 -3.83
N GLY A 201 -0.23 18.26 -4.12
CA GLY A 201 0.06 16.85 -4.38
C GLY A 201 0.02 15.97 -3.13
N GLY A 202 -0.18 16.51 -1.94
CA GLY A 202 -0.24 15.74 -0.70
C GLY A 202 -1.66 15.45 -0.21
N PHE A 203 -1.73 14.99 1.04
CA PHE A 203 -2.96 14.63 1.76
C PHE A 203 -2.90 15.15 3.21
N THR A 204 -4.06 15.37 3.84
CA THR A 204 -4.20 15.64 5.29
C THR A 204 -5.00 14.52 5.95
N TRP A 205 -5.19 14.57 7.27
CA TRP A 205 -5.92 13.55 8.03
C TRP A 205 -7.44 13.64 7.82
N ASP A 206 -7.97 14.86 7.68
CA ASP A 206 -9.39 15.18 7.57
C ASP A 206 -9.85 15.36 6.12
N VAL A 207 -10.88 14.63 5.74
CA VAL A 207 -11.63 14.87 4.51
C VAL A 207 -12.63 15.98 4.79
N LYS A 208 -12.46 17.13 4.14
CA LYS A 208 -13.38 18.26 4.28
C LYS A 208 -14.25 18.46 3.06
N ASP A 209 -15.48 18.86 3.34
CA ASP A 209 -16.30 19.57 2.39
C ASP A 209 -16.00 21.06 2.46
N TYR A 210 -15.92 21.68 1.29
CA TYR A 210 -15.67 23.10 1.17
C TYR A 210 -16.93 23.75 0.63
N ASP A 211 -17.57 24.58 1.46
CA ASP A 211 -18.69 25.43 1.02
C ASP A 211 -18.22 26.48 0.00
N ASN A 212 -16.95 26.91 0.12
CA ASN A 212 -16.28 27.79 -0.82
C ASN A 212 -15.05 27.11 -1.46
N LYS A 213 -15.04 27.07 -2.80
CA LYS A 213 -13.92 26.58 -3.63
C LYS A 213 -12.57 27.25 -3.32
N GLU A 214 -12.55 28.51 -2.88
CA GLU A 214 -11.29 29.19 -2.55
C GLU A 214 -10.63 28.65 -1.29
N ASP A 215 -11.40 28.04 -0.38
CA ASP A 215 -10.85 27.46 0.85
C ASP A 215 -10.11 26.15 0.58
N TYR A 216 -10.53 25.39 -0.44
CA TYR A 216 -9.79 24.23 -0.94
C TYR A 216 -8.36 24.59 -1.38
N GLN A 217 -8.17 25.79 -1.94
CA GLN A 217 -6.85 26.24 -2.39
C GLN A 217 -5.89 26.58 -1.25
N LYS A 218 -6.38 26.71 -0.02
CA LYS A 218 -5.59 27.06 1.17
C LYS A 218 -5.22 25.84 2.01
N VAL A 219 -5.65 24.65 1.61
CA VAL A 219 -5.43 23.43 2.37
C VAL A 219 -3.97 23.02 2.21
N VAL A 220 -3.31 22.79 3.34
CA VAL A 220 -1.92 22.37 3.39
C VAL A 220 -1.89 20.88 3.70
N SER A 221 -1.14 20.14 2.90
CA SER A 221 -0.95 18.71 3.13
C SER A 221 0.07 18.42 4.22
N ASP A 222 -0.07 17.24 4.84
CA ASP A 222 0.77 16.73 5.90
C ASP A 222 1.70 15.61 5.38
N VAL A 223 2.93 15.54 5.91
CA VAL A 223 3.93 14.55 5.48
C VAL A 223 3.50 13.14 5.86
N ASP A 224 3.00 12.94 7.08
CA ASP A 224 2.68 11.62 7.62
C ASP A 224 1.51 11.02 6.85
N MET A 225 0.47 11.82 6.63
CA MET A 225 -0.70 11.39 5.88
C MET A 225 -0.40 11.17 4.40
N THR A 226 0.45 12.02 3.79
CA THR A 226 0.89 11.80 2.41
C THR A 226 1.70 10.51 2.27
N ALA A 227 2.59 10.23 3.22
CA ALA A 227 3.34 8.99 3.26
C ALA A 227 2.45 7.75 3.49
N ALA A 228 1.47 7.84 4.39
CA ALA A 228 0.49 6.78 4.62
C ALA A 228 -0.32 6.46 3.36
N VAL A 229 -0.74 7.47 2.60
CA VAL A 229 -1.45 7.30 1.33
C VAL A 229 -0.55 6.71 0.25
N LEU A 230 0.72 7.13 0.17
CA LEU A 230 1.71 6.53 -0.73
C LEU A 230 1.89 5.03 -0.46
N MET A 231 2.04 4.63 0.80
CA MET A 231 2.11 3.22 1.20
C MET A 231 0.84 2.47 0.80
N ALA A 232 -0.34 3.06 1.05
CA ALA A 232 -1.62 2.48 0.65
C ALA A 232 -1.70 2.28 -0.88
N PHE A 233 -1.33 3.27 -1.69
CA PHE A 233 -1.28 3.14 -3.15
C PHE A 233 -0.35 2.01 -3.61
N SER A 234 0.83 1.88 -3.00
CA SER A 234 1.78 0.81 -3.32
C SER A 234 1.19 -0.57 -3.00
N ILE A 235 0.52 -0.73 -1.85
CA ILE A 235 -0.20 -1.97 -1.47
C ILE A 235 -1.32 -2.31 -2.45
N LEU A 236 -2.01 -1.29 -2.98
CA LEU A 236 -3.05 -1.45 -3.99
C LEU A 236 -2.44 -1.70 -5.39
N GLY A 237 -1.12 -1.83 -5.53
CA GLY A 237 -0.44 -2.15 -6.79
C GLY A 237 -0.41 -0.98 -7.78
N VAL A 238 -0.48 0.26 -7.29
CA VAL A 238 -0.31 1.47 -8.11
C VAL A 238 1.18 1.80 -8.20
N ASP A 239 1.70 2.00 -9.41
CA ASP A 239 3.11 2.33 -9.62
C ASP A 239 3.41 3.84 -9.51
N LYS A 240 4.71 4.18 -9.52
CA LYS A 240 5.19 5.57 -9.40
C LYS A 240 4.85 6.47 -10.58
N GLU A 241 4.52 5.92 -11.74
CA GLU A 241 4.14 6.69 -12.94
C GLU A 241 2.67 7.10 -12.87
N TYR A 242 1.91 6.49 -11.98
CA TYR A 242 0.54 6.88 -11.72
C TYR A 242 0.45 8.35 -11.27
N PRO A 243 -0.39 9.19 -11.91
CA PRO A 243 -0.33 10.63 -11.71
C PRO A 243 -0.47 11.09 -10.25
N ALA A 244 -1.39 10.49 -9.49
CA ALA A 244 -1.59 10.81 -8.08
C ALA A 244 -0.36 10.44 -7.22
N VAL A 245 0.22 9.27 -7.46
CA VAL A 245 1.43 8.81 -6.75
C VAL A 245 2.61 9.71 -7.07
N ARG A 246 2.82 10.05 -8.34
CA ARG A 246 3.90 10.95 -8.75
C ARG A 246 3.83 12.30 -8.04
N ARG A 247 2.65 12.93 -7.99
CA ARG A 247 2.45 14.20 -7.27
C ARG A 247 2.75 14.08 -5.78
N ALA A 248 2.34 12.98 -5.15
CA ALA A 248 2.61 12.74 -3.74
C ALA A 248 4.10 12.48 -3.46
N LEU A 249 4.80 11.77 -4.33
CA LEU A 249 6.26 11.60 -4.24
C LEU A 249 7.00 12.93 -4.41
N GLU A 250 6.58 13.76 -5.37
CA GLU A 250 7.12 15.12 -5.56
C GLU A 250 6.85 16.01 -4.33
N PHE A 251 5.69 15.88 -3.69
CA PHE A 251 5.40 16.55 -2.43
C PHE A 251 6.39 16.11 -1.34
N ILE A 252 6.56 14.81 -1.10
CA ILE A 252 7.51 14.29 -0.10
C ILE A 252 8.93 14.80 -0.39
N GLU A 253 9.40 14.73 -1.64
CA GLU A 253 10.74 15.23 -1.98
C GLU A 253 10.95 16.71 -1.65
N LYS A 254 9.92 17.55 -1.84
CA LYS A 254 9.95 18.98 -1.51
C LYS A 254 9.90 19.26 0.00
N GLN A 255 9.35 18.35 0.80
CA GLN A 255 9.25 18.52 2.25
C GLN A 255 10.53 18.11 3.01
N GLN A 256 11.47 17.41 2.36
CA GLN A 256 12.72 17.02 3.02
C GLN A 256 13.59 18.23 3.35
N LEU A 257 14.04 18.32 4.60
CA LEU A 257 14.85 19.41 5.13
C LEU A 257 16.35 19.19 4.89
N GLU A 258 17.15 20.25 5.01
CA GLU A 258 18.61 20.21 4.82
C GLU A 258 19.35 19.29 5.83
N ASN A 259 18.77 19.09 7.01
CA ASN A 259 19.27 18.16 8.02
C ASN A 259 18.86 16.70 7.75
N GLY A 260 18.17 16.43 6.64
CA GLY A 260 17.72 15.11 6.21
C GLY A 260 16.36 14.69 6.75
N GLY A 261 15.84 15.38 7.78
CA GLY A 261 14.55 15.09 8.41
C GLY A 261 13.34 15.68 7.68
N PHE A 262 12.19 15.48 8.28
CA PHE A 262 10.89 15.99 7.84
C PHE A 262 10.17 16.65 9.01
N LYS A 263 9.11 17.40 8.69
CA LYS A 263 8.27 18.08 9.67
C LYS A 263 6.80 17.75 9.47
N SER A 264 6.07 17.72 10.57
CA SER A 264 4.61 17.75 10.60
C SER A 264 4.16 18.84 11.59
N TRP A 265 3.08 19.54 11.27
CA TRP A 265 2.55 20.67 12.08
C TRP A 265 3.59 21.71 12.51
N GLY A 266 4.62 21.93 11.68
CA GLY A 266 5.70 22.88 11.93
C GLY A 266 6.83 22.38 12.81
N VAL A 267 6.79 21.12 13.25
CA VAL A 267 7.80 20.51 14.14
C VAL A 267 8.62 19.48 13.36
N GLU A 268 9.95 19.66 13.34
CA GLU A 268 10.89 18.66 12.81
C GLU A 268 10.96 17.48 13.77
N ASN A 269 10.68 16.27 13.30
CA ASN A 269 10.57 15.12 14.20
C ASN A 269 10.91 13.77 13.52
N PRO A 270 11.34 12.76 14.30
CA PRO A 270 11.67 11.45 13.75
C PRO A 270 10.48 10.69 13.16
N GLU A 271 9.28 10.84 13.72
CA GLU A 271 8.06 10.14 13.29
C GLU A 271 7.76 10.44 11.81
N SER A 272 7.59 11.70 11.44
CA SER A 272 7.39 12.14 10.05
C SER A 272 8.52 11.69 9.12
N THR A 273 9.74 11.65 9.65
CA THR A 273 10.90 11.16 8.89
C THR A 273 10.79 9.66 8.61
N VAL A 274 10.35 8.87 9.58
CA VAL A 274 10.11 7.43 9.43
C VAL A 274 8.99 7.17 8.43
N TRP A 275 7.84 7.84 8.55
CA TRP A 275 6.71 7.67 7.63
C TRP A 275 7.13 7.96 6.18
N ALA A 276 7.83 9.07 5.93
CA ALA A 276 8.37 9.40 4.62
C ALA A 276 9.32 8.31 4.11
N MET A 277 10.23 7.80 4.95
CA MET A 277 11.15 6.73 4.57
C MET A 277 10.44 5.43 4.16
N GLN A 278 9.40 5.03 4.89
CA GLN A 278 8.63 3.82 4.57
C GLN A 278 7.93 3.95 3.22
N ALA A 279 7.30 5.10 2.96
CA ALA A 279 6.68 5.39 1.67
C ALA A 279 7.69 5.32 0.52
N LEU A 280 8.88 5.90 0.70
CA LEU A 280 9.96 5.86 -0.29
C LEU A 280 10.42 4.42 -0.59
N LEU A 281 10.66 3.62 0.46
CA LEU A 281 11.05 2.22 0.30
C LEU A 281 10.02 1.42 -0.51
N MET A 282 8.72 1.68 -0.29
CA MET A 282 7.63 1.00 -1.04
C MET A 282 7.54 1.37 -2.52
N TYR A 283 8.22 2.44 -2.95
CA TYR A 283 8.39 2.79 -4.37
C TYR A 283 9.81 2.52 -4.90
N GLY A 284 10.62 1.77 -4.15
CA GLY A 284 11.98 1.42 -4.53
C GLY A 284 12.99 2.56 -4.38
N GLU A 285 12.62 3.63 -3.69
CA GLU A 285 13.50 4.75 -3.36
C GLU A 285 14.20 4.44 -2.02
N ASN A 286 15.50 4.19 -2.07
CA ASN A 286 16.25 3.83 -0.87
C ASN A 286 16.73 5.08 -0.11
N PRO A 287 16.24 5.34 1.13
CA PRO A 287 16.54 6.55 1.89
C PRO A 287 18.00 6.63 2.40
N LEU A 288 18.78 5.56 2.25
CA LEU A 288 20.20 5.51 2.62
C LEU A 288 21.13 5.99 1.49
N THR A 289 20.60 6.25 0.30
CA THR A 289 21.39 6.67 -0.88
C THR A 289 21.69 8.16 -0.86
N ASN A 290 22.63 8.59 -1.69
CA ASN A 290 23.01 10.01 -1.81
C ASN A 290 21.87 10.90 -2.36
N LYS A 291 20.85 10.32 -3.02
CA LYS A 291 19.65 11.06 -3.45
C LYS A 291 18.93 11.72 -2.28
N TRP A 292 18.89 11.03 -1.14
CA TRP A 292 18.19 11.46 0.07
C TRP A 292 19.14 12.10 1.10
N ALA A 293 20.39 12.38 0.72
CA ALA A 293 21.36 13.08 1.55
C ALA A 293 21.37 14.58 1.21
N LYS A 294 20.84 15.41 2.12
CA LYS A 294 20.68 16.86 1.96
C LYS A 294 21.74 17.65 2.74
N GLY A 295 21.82 18.96 2.51
CA GLY A 295 22.76 19.80 3.23
C GLY A 295 24.21 19.67 2.80
N LYS A 296 25.03 20.55 3.39
CA LYS A 296 26.49 20.49 3.31
C LYS A 296 27.03 19.24 4.00
N GLU A 297 26.36 18.80 5.06
CA GLU A 297 26.74 17.64 5.87
C GLU A 297 26.33 16.30 5.22
N LYS A 298 25.56 16.33 4.12
CA LYS A 298 25.02 15.12 3.47
C LYS A 298 24.24 14.25 4.47
N SER A 299 23.39 14.90 5.26
CA SER A 299 22.54 14.28 6.26
C SER A 299 21.39 13.55 5.59
N SER A 300 21.23 12.27 5.92
CA SER A 300 20.10 11.45 5.46
C SER A 300 18.97 11.40 6.49
N PRO A 301 17.77 10.94 6.11
CA PRO A 301 16.69 10.67 7.06
C PRO A 301 17.12 9.83 8.26
N ILE A 302 17.99 8.83 8.05
CA ILE A 302 18.54 8.02 9.14
C ILE A 302 19.51 8.79 10.03
N ASP A 303 20.34 9.68 9.48
CA ASP A 303 21.22 10.48 10.34
C ASP A 303 20.39 11.40 11.26
N PHE A 304 19.26 11.94 10.75
CA PHE A 304 18.30 12.71 11.54
C PHE A 304 17.68 11.86 12.65
N ILE A 305 17.13 10.68 12.34
CA ILE A 305 16.53 9.77 13.33
C ILE A 305 17.56 9.40 14.42
N LEU A 306 18.76 8.96 14.03
CA LEU A 306 19.78 8.52 14.98
C LEU A 306 20.27 9.63 15.92
N LYS A 307 20.17 10.90 15.51
CA LYS A 307 20.48 12.05 16.37
C LYS A 307 19.50 12.19 17.55
N HIS A 308 18.29 11.66 17.43
CA HIS A 308 17.26 11.74 18.46
C HIS A 308 17.31 10.58 19.47
N GLN A 309 18.24 9.63 19.32
CA GLN A 309 18.38 8.51 20.23
C GLN A 309 19.04 8.92 21.55
N LEU A 310 18.41 8.57 22.67
CA LEU A 310 18.95 8.70 24.02
C LEU A 310 19.96 7.58 24.33
N GLU A 311 20.76 7.77 25.38
CA GLU A 311 21.74 6.77 25.82
C GLU A 311 21.10 5.43 26.20
N ASN A 312 19.90 5.47 26.81
CA ASN A 312 19.14 4.28 27.22
C ASN A 312 18.50 3.53 26.04
N GLY A 313 18.57 4.05 24.81
CA GLY A 313 18.02 3.43 23.60
C GLY A 313 16.63 3.92 23.19
N ALA A 314 15.95 4.71 24.02
CA ALA A 314 14.72 5.41 23.64
C ALA A 314 15.00 6.60 22.72
N PHE A 315 13.95 7.27 22.22
CA PHE A 315 14.05 8.43 21.35
C PHE A 315 13.23 9.63 21.87
N THR A 316 13.74 10.83 21.62
CA THR A 316 13.03 12.10 21.87
C THR A 316 12.29 12.56 20.62
N HIS A 317 11.14 13.22 20.78
CA HIS A 317 10.40 13.82 19.66
C HIS A 317 11.08 15.09 19.13
N VAL A 318 11.59 15.94 20.04
CA VAL A 318 12.37 17.14 19.68
C VAL A 318 13.71 17.16 20.41
N LEU A 319 14.72 17.75 19.75
CA LEU A 319 16.00 18.06 20.37
C LEU A 319 15.90 19.35 21.18
N ASP A 320 16.72 19.48 22.22
CA ASP A 320 16.90 20.73 22.94
C ASP A 320 17.40 21.84 21.98
N GLU A 321 16.78 23.02 22.02
CA GLU A 321 17.07 24.10 21.07
C GLU A 321 18.50 24.65 21.18
N LYS A 322 19.09 24.59 22.38
CA LYS A 322 20.40 25.21 22.64
C LYS A 322 21.53 24.27 22.28
N ASP A 323 21.45 23.03 22.79
CA ASP A 323 22.55 22.07 22.68
C ASP A 323 22.31 21.06 21.55
N MET A 324 21.11 21.03 20.96
CA MET A 324 20.69 20.10 19.89
C MET A 324 20.86 18.63 20.30
N LEU A 325 20.56 18.33 21.56
CA LEU A 325 20.69 17.02 22.19
C LEU A 325 19.32 16.42 22.55
N PRO A 326 19.20 15.08 22.60
CA PRO A 326 17.99 14.42 23.08
C PRO A 326 17.88 14.49 24.61
N VAL A 327 16.72 14.88 25.13
CA VAL A 327 16.56 15.21 26.57
C VAL A 327 15.41 14.51 27.29
N TYR A 328 14.54 13.79 26.60
CA TYR A 328 13.45 13.02 27.23
C TYR A 328 13.01 11.81 26.39
N ASP A 329 12.43 10.82 27.07
CA ASP A 329 11.88 9.61 26.46
C ASP A 329 10.46 9.89 25.93
N ASN A 330 10.23 9.57 24.65
CA ASN A 330 8.92 9.55 24.04
C ASN A 330 8.61 8.15 23.50
N SER A 331 7.57 7.50 24.05
CA SER A 331 7.18 6.15 23.65
C SER A 331 6.79 6.03 22.17
N MET A 332 6.11 7.04 21.61
CA MET A 332 5.70 7.04 20.20
C MET A 332 6.91 7.13 19.30
N THR A 333 7.73 8.16 19.50
CA THR A 333 8.98 8.33 18.75
C THR A 333 9.86 7.08 18.83
N THR A 334 9.92 6.44 19.99
CA THR A 334 10.75 5.23 20.20
C THR A 334 10.28 4.05 19.36
N TYR A 335 8.99 3.71 19.35
CA TYR A 335 8.53 2.57 18.52
C TYR A 335 8.59 2.91 17.03
N GLU A 336 8.36 4.17 16.65
CA GLU A 336 8.42 4.58 15.24
C GLU A 336 9.84 4.54 14.72
N CYS A 337 10.79 5.07 15.49
CA CYS A 337 12.20 4.93 15.17
C CYS A 337 12.64 3.47 15.12
N LEU A 338 12.11 2.59 15.99
CA LEU A 338 12.45 1.17 15.96
C LEU A 338 12.05 0.52 14.62
N TYR A 339 10.79 0.66 14.19
CA TYR A 339 10.38 0.07 12.91
C TYR A 339 10.95 0.82 11.69
N GLY A 340 11.19 2.13 11.79
CA GLY A 340 11.88 2.89 10.75
C GLY A 340 13.34 2.45 10.56
N MET A 341 14.04 2.19 11.65
CA MET A 341 15.39 1.58 11.65
C MET A 341 15.35 0.17 11.09
N ALA A 342 14.38 -0.65 11.48
CA ALA A 342 14.19 -1.99 10.93
C ALA A 342 14.04 -1.94 9.40
N ASP A 343 13.15 -1.07 8.91
CA ASP A 343 12.84 -0.93 7.49
C ASP A 343 14.05 -0.44 6.69
N ALA A 344 14.79 0.53 7.22
CA ALA A 344 16.02 1.02 6.61
C ALA A 344 17.14 -0.02 6.59
N TYR A 345 17.29 -0.80 7.66
CA TYR A 345 18.29 -1.86 7.74
C TYR A 345 18.02 -2.97 6.71
N ASN A 346 16.76 -3.38 6.60
CA ASN A 346 16.31 -4.41 5.66
C ASN A 346 16.19 -3.87 4.21
N GLU A 347 16.08 -2.55 4.04
CA GLU A 347 15.75 -1.88 2.77
C GLU A 347 14.43 -2.39 2.17
N GLU A 348 13.51 -2.72 3.07
CA GLU A 348 12.17 -3.23 2.80
C GLU A 348 11.31 -2.91 4.02
N THR A 349 10.06 -2.49 3.80
CA THR A 349 9.16 -2.20 4.91
C THR A 349 8.77 -3.46 5.67
N THR A 350 8.64 -3.35 6.98
CA THR A 350 8.20 -4.47 7.81
C THR A 350 6.79 -4.90 7.46
N TYR A 351 5.93 -3.98 7.02
CA TYR A 351 4.62 -4.29 6.42
C TYR A 351 4.73 -5.28 5.24
N SER A 352 5.70 -5.07 4.35
CA SER A 352 5.95 -5.97 3.20
C SER A 352 6.49 -7.33 3.66
N LYS A 353 7.36 -7.36 4.69
CA LYS A 353 7.83 -8.61 5.31
C LYS A 353 6.68 -9.41 5.92
N LEU A 354 5.75 -8.74 6.62
CA LEU A 354 4.56 -9.37 7.21
C LEU A 354 3.61 -9.92 6.14
N PHE A 355 3.36 -9.16 5.05
CA PHE A 355 2.57 -9.67 3.92
C PHE A 355 3.16 -10.97 3.38
N LYS A 356 4.46 -11.01 3.08
CA LYS A 356 5.14 -12.21 2.57
C LYS A 356 5.02 -13.40 3.54
N ALA A 357 5.16 -13.16 4.84
CA ALA A 357 5.06 -14.21 5.85
C ALA A 357 3.63 -14.76 6.01
N ASN A 358 2.61 -13.92 5.88
CA ASN A 358 1.22 -14.29 6.13
C ASN A 358 0.44 -14.72 4.88
N LYS A 359 0.86 -14.29 3.68
CA LYS A 359 0.21 -14.62 2.39
C LYS A 359 -0.03 -16.12 2.18
N PRO A 360 0.92 -17.05 2.44
CA PRO A 360 0.68 -18.48 2.22
C PRO A 360 -0.47 -19.07 3.04
N LYS A 361 -0.73 -18.54 4.24
CA LYS A 361 -1.88 -18.94 5.05
C LYS A 361 -3.16 -18.31 4.50
N ALA A 362 -3.11 -17.03 4.14
CA ALA A 362 -4.23 -16.29 3.55
C ALA A 362 -4.73 -16.95 2.26
N GLU A 363 -3.83 -17.33 1.35
CA GLU A 363 -4.13 -17.94 0.06
C GLU A 363 -5.03 -19.17 0.18
N LYS A 364 -4.82 -20.02 1.19
CA LYS A 364 -5.58 -21.27 1.41
C LYS A 364 -7.01 -21.05 1.88
N VAL A 365 -7.30 -19.91 2.50
CA VAL A 365 -8.59 -19.62 3.12
C VAL A 365 -9.23 -18.34 2.57
N LEU A 366 -8.72 -17.84 1.43
CA LEU A 366 -9.13 -16.57 0.85
C LEU A 366 -10.63 -16.51 0.51
N PHE A 367 -11.18 -17.65 0.06
CA PHE A 367 -12.57 -17.76 -0.37
C PHE A 367 -13.38 -18.71 0.52
N ASN A 368 -14.55 -18.25 0.95
CA ASN A 368 -15.49 -19.05 1.74
C ASN A 368 -16.21 -20.09 0.88
N ASP A 369 -16.43 -19.82 -0.41
CA ASP A 369 -17.24 -20.58 -1.36
C ASP A 369 -16.46 -21.25 -2.50
N PHE A 370 -15.12 -21.17 -2.48
CA PHE A 370 -14.24 -21.78 -3.48
C PHE A 370 -13.05 -22.43 -2.77
N LYS A 371 -12.72 -23.68 -3.08
CA LYS A 371 -11.74 -24.49 -2.33
C LYS A 371 -10.50 -24.81 -3.16
N GLU A 372 -9.38 -25.05 -2.49
CA GLU A 372 -8.07 -25.30 -3.12
C GLU A 372 -8.06 -26.41 -4.18
N LYS A 373 -8.88 -27.45 -3.97
CA LYS A 373 -9.02 -28.58 -4.89
C LYS A 373 -9.93 -28.31 -6.10
N ASP A 374 -10.68 -27.20 -6.09
CA ASP A 374 -11.63 -26.89 -7.14
C ASP A 374 -10.89 -26.32 -8.37
N TYR A 375 -11.35 -26.70 -9.56
CA TYR A 375 -10.75 -26.25 -10.82
C TYR A 375 -10.85 -24.72 -10.96
N GLY A 376 -9.72 -24.05 -11.19
CA GLY A 376 -9.64 -22.59 -11.31
C GLY A 376 -9.38 -21.83 -10.01
N TYR A 377 -9.23 -22.53 -8.86
CA TYR A 377 -8.99 -21.88 -7.58
C TYR A 377 -7.66 -21.12 -7.56
N VAL A 378 -6.57 -21.75 -7.99
CA VAL A 378 -5.23 -21.16 -7.99
C VAL A 378 -5.22 -19.90 -8.86
N GLU A 379 -5.85 -19.95 -10.03
CA GLU A 379 -5.95 -18.81 -10.94
C GLU A 379 -6.83 -17.71 -10.36
N ALA A 380 -7.93 -18.04 -9.68
CA ALA A 380 -8.75 -17.05 -8.99
C ALA A 380 -8.01 -16.35 -7.86
N VAL A 381 -7.24 -17.09 -7.05
CA VAL A 381 -6.36 -16.53 -6.02
C VAL A 381 -5.33 -15.60 -6.68
N GLN A 382 -4.70 -16.03 -7.78
CA GLN A 382 -3.74 -15.19 -8.50
C GLN A 382 -4.39 -13.89 -9.01
N MET A 383 -5.56 -13.97 -9.65
CA MET A 383 -6.25 -12.80 -10.20
C MET A 383 -6.76 -11.83 -9.12
N ALA A 384 -7.07 -12.35 -7.93
CA ALA A 384 -7.36 -11.55 -6.76
C ALA A 384 -6.12 -10.76 -6.28
N TYR A 385 -4.96 -11.40 -6.13
CA TYR A 385 -3.72 -10.73 -5.71
C TYR A 385 -3.12 -9.83 -6.78
N ASP A 386 -3.31 -10.14 -8.06
CA ASP A 386 -2.91 -9.28 -9.19
C ASP A 386 -3.88 -8.09 -9.37
N TYR A 387 -4.94 -7.98 -8.53
CA TYR A 387 -6.02 -6.98 -8.61
C TYR A 387 -6.70 -6.90 -9.99
N ILE A 388 -6.71 -8.00 -10.73
CA ILE A 388 -7.41 -8.11 -12.01
C ILE A 388 -8.88 -8.41 -11.78
N MET A 389 -9.20 -9.30 -10.83
CA MET A 389 -10.58 -9.65 -10.48
C MET A 389 -10.86 -9.33 -9.01
N ASP A 390 -12.03 -8.74 -8.74
CA ASP A 390 -12.41 -8.40 -7.36
C ASP A 390 -12.75 -9.64 -6.54
N ILE A 391 -12.59 -9.49 -5.23
CA ILE A 391 -13.17 -10.35 -4.20
C ILE A 391 -14.33 -9.60 -3.56
N TYR A 392 -15.42 -10.30 -3.28
CA TYR A 392 -16.53 -9.72 -2.54
C TYR A 392 -16.14 -9.50 -1.07
N SER A 393 -16.65 -8.43 -0.46
CA SER A 393 -16.36 -8.09 0.94
C SER A 393 -16.84 -9.14 1.94
N ASP A 394 -17.76 -10.01 1.55
CA ASP A 394 -18.22 -11.18 2.33
C ASP A 394 -17.23 -12.37 2.28
N GLY A 395 -16.11 -12.24 1.56
CA GLY A 395 -15.08 -13.27 1.41
C GLY A 395 -15.45 -14.36 0.41
N THR A 396 -16.40 -14.12 -0.49
CA THR A 396 -16.74 -15.06 -1.58
C THR A 396 -16.03 -14.70 -2.89
N PHE A 397 -15.81 -15.71 -3.74
CA PHE A 397 -15.38 -15.54 -5.13
C PHE A 397 -16.54 -15.70 -6.12
N LYS A 398 -17.57 -16.49 -5.81
CA LYS A 398 -18.72 -16.82 -6.68
C LYS A 398 -18.28 -17.46 -8.01
N PRO A 399 -17.57 -18.61 -8.00
CA PRO A 399 -16.94 -19.18 -9.19
C PRO A 399 -17.91 -19.44 -10.36
N ASN A 400 -19.17 -19.78 -10.06
CA ASN A 400 -20.19 -20.10 -11.06
C ASN A 400 -21.01 -18.89 -11.54
N LYS A 401 -20.76 -17.68 -11.01
CA LYS A 401 -21.45 -16.48 -11.48
C LYS A 401 -20.97 -16.13 -12.89
N ASN A 402 -21.90 -15.88 -13.81
CA ASN A 402 -21.57 -15.41 -15.15
C ASN A 402 -20.99 -13.99 -15.11
N ILE A 403 -19.97 -13.77 -15.93
CA ILE A 403 -19.31 -12.47 -16.11
C ILE A 403 -20.17 -11.55 -16.93
N THR A 404 -20.27 -10.29 -16.49
CA THR A 404 -20.89 -9.22 -17.26
C THR A 404 -19.88 -8.47 -18.13
N LYS A 405 -20.39 -7.74 -19.11
CA LYS A 405 -19.61 -6.81 -19.95
C LYS A 405 -18.87 -5.77 -19.10
N GLY A 406 -19.51 -5.22 -18.08
CA GLY A 406 -18.89 -4.26 -17.15
C GLY A 406 -17.70 -4.88 -16.42
N GLU A 407 -17.89 -6.08 -15.86
CA GLU A 407 -16.82 -6.82 -15.19
C GLU A 407 -15.66 -7.10 -16.14
N LEU A 408 -15.92 -7.58 -17.36
CA LEU A 408 -14.88 -7.81 -18.37
C LEU A 408 -14.10 -6.53 -18.69
N ALA A 409 -14.80 -5.41 -18.91
CA ALA A 409 -14.16 -4.14 -19.24
C ALA A 409 -13.20 -3.69 -18.13
N ARG A 410 -13.64 -3.77 -16.88
CA ARG A 410 -12.80 -3.45 -15.72
C ARG A 410 -11.60 -4.38 -15.62
N TYR A 411 -11.78 -5.68 -15.80
CA TYR A 411 -10.68 -6.66 -15.72
C TYR A 411 -9.65 -6.45 -16.82
N LEU A 412 -10.06 -6.05 -18.02
CA LEU A 412 -9.15 -5.68 -19.10
C LEU A 412 -8.34 -4.42 -18.75
N VAL A 413 -8.99 -3.37 -18.23
CA VAL A 413 -8.31 -2.14 -17.79
C VAL A 413 -7.25 -2.46 -16.72
N ASN A 414 -7.57 -3.35 -15.77
CA ASN A 414 -6.65 -3.77 -14.72
C ASN A 414 -5.50 -4.62 -15.28
N ALA A 415 -5.81 -5.65 -16.06
CA ALA A 415 -4.82 -6.57 -16.63
C ALA A 415 -3.83 -5.88 -17.59
N LEU A 416 -4.26 -4.81 -18.26
CA LEU A 416 -3.46 -4.03 -19.20
C LEU A 416 -2.76 -2.82 -18.57
N ASN A 417 -2.89 -2.61 -17.25
CA ASN A 417 -2.38 -1.44 -16.53
C ASN A 417 -2.82 -0.11 -17.17
N LEU A 418 -4.11 0.01 -17.53
CA LEU A 418 -4.69 1.23 -18.12
C LEU A 418 -5.25 2.19 -17.07
N GLN A 419 -4.93 1.97 -15.79
CA GLN A 419 -5.43 2.73 -14.66
C GLN A 419 -5.06 4.22 -14.74
N GLY A 420 -3.84 4.56 -15.20
CA GLY A 420 -3.43 5.95 -15.38
C GLY A 420 -4.21 6.67 -16.49
N GLU A 421 -4.57 5.96 -17.55
CA GLU A 421 -5.42 6.49 -18.61
C GLU A 421 -6.85 6.72 -18.12
N PHE A 422 -7.37 5.76 -17.35
CA PHE A 422 -8.66 5.89 -16.68
C PHE A 422 -8.66 7.10 -15.74
N TYR A 423 -7.61 7.28 -14.93
CA TYR A 423 -7.44 8.45 -14.07
C TYR A 423 -7.52 9.73 -14.88
N ASN A 424 -6.69 9.90 -15.91
CA ASN A 424 -6.63 11.14 -16.69
C ASN A 424 -7.99 11.50 -17.30
N LYS A 425 -8.79 10.50 -17.67
CA LYS A 425 -10.10 10.72 -18.28
C LYS A 425 -11.22 11.00 -17.27
N TYR A 426 -11.25 10.29 -16.15
CA TYR A 426 -12.43 10.29 -15.27
C TYR A 426 -12.18 10.85 -13.86
N SER A 427 -10.95 10.78 -13.36
CA SER A 427 -10.60 11.12 -11.96
C SER A 427 -9.67 12.33 -11.84
N GLY A 428 -8.88 12.61 -12.88
CA GLY A 428 -7.61 13.32 -12.72
C GLY A 428 -7.65 14.84 -12.70
N ASP A 429 -8.80 15.44 -12.95
CA ASP A 429 -8.99 16.88 -12.89
C ASP A 429 -9.47 17.27 -11.48
N GLU A 430 -8.54 17.40 -10.54
CA GLU A 430 -8.81 17.76 -9.14
C GLU A 430 -9.66 19.03 -9.02
N LEU A 431 -9.39 20.01 -9.91
CA LEU A 431 -10.14 21.26 -9.94
C LEU A 431 -11.49 21.12 -10.62
N ARG A 432 -11.78 20.06 -11.39
CA ARG A 432 -13.12 19.87 -11.99
C ARG A 432 -14.18 19.79 -10.91
N PHE A 433 -13.95 18.96 -9.90
CA PHE A 433 -14.89 18.73 -8.82
C PHE A 433 -15.05 19.99 -7.96
N VAL A 434 -13.94 20.69 -7.71
CA VAL A 434 -13.92 21.98 -7.02
C VAL A 434 -14.64 23.09 -7.83
N ARG A 435 -14.45 23.14 -9.16
CA ARG A 435 -15.10 24.12 -10.05
C ARG A 435 -16.60 23.91 -10.17
N GLU A 436 -17.04 22.66 -10.21
CA GLU A 436 -18.45 22.28 -10.29
C GLU A 436 -19.18 22.42 -8.93
N ASN A 437 -18.45 22.77 -7.86
CA ASN A 437 -18.90 22.82 -6.46
C ASN A 437 -19.63 21.54 -6.03
N ARG A 438 -19.07 20.39 -6.43
CA ARG A 438 -19.60 19.06 -6.12
C ARG A 438 -18.48 18.17 -5.65
N LYS A 439 -18.72 17.39 -4.60
CA LYS A 439 -17.81 16.30 -4.25
C LYS A 439 -17.63 15.39 -5.47
N SER A 440 -16.39 14.98 -5.72
CA SER A 440 -16.14 13.84 -6.58
C SER A 440 -16.84 12.61 -6.00
N ASP A 441 -17.81 12.08 -6.74
CA ASP A 441 -18.51 10.85 -6.36
C ASP A 441 -17.75 9.65 -6.89
N VAL A 442 -17.13 8.90 -5.96
CA VAL A 442 -16.40 7.67 -6.28
C VAL A 442 -17.25 6.70 -7.09
N LEU A 443 -18.56 6.61 -6.81
CA LEU A 443 -19.46 5.70 -7.53
C LEU A 443 -19.76 6.19 -8.95
N ALA A 444 -19.72 7.50 -9.19
CA ALA A 444 -19.87 8.05 -10.53
C ALA A 444 -18.61 7.84 -11.39
N ILE A 445 -17.43 7.80 -10.75
CA ILE A 445 -16.14 7.53 -11.38
C ILE A 445 -15.96 6.03 -11.62
N ASP A 446 -16.15 5.19 -10.61
CA ASP A 446 -15.93 3.74 -10.64
C ASP A 446 -17.15 2.95 -11.19
N LYS A 447 -17.92 3.55 -12.11
CA LYS A 447 -19.02 2.82 -12.76
C LYS A 447 -18.52 2.05 -13.99
N ASP A 448 -19.09 0.87 -14.19
CA ASP A 448 -18.76 -0.04 -15.30
C ASP A 448 -18.79 0.64 -16.68
N GLU A 449 -19.70 1.60 -16.90
CA GLU A 449 -19.82 2.31 -18.17
C GLU A 449 -18.56 3.12 -18.52
N ASN A 450 -17.82 3.61 -17.53
CA ASN A 450 -16.56 4.34 -17.77
C ASN A 450 -15.45 3.35 -18.21
N TYR A 451 -15.41 2.16 -17.62
CA TYR A 451 -14.49 1.09 -18.04
C TYR A 451 -14.80 0.59 -19.46
N ILE A 452 -16.09 0.41 -19.77
CA ILE A 452 -16.56 0.01 -21.11
C ILE A 452 -16.15 1.04 -22.15
N GLU A 453 -16.36 2.33 -21.86
CA GLU A 453 -16.00 3.41 -22.79
C GLU A 453 -14.49 3.44 -23.06
N LEU A 454 -13.66 3.31 -22.02
CA LEU A 454 -12.21 3.21 -22.20
C LEU A 454 -11.82 1.98 -23.05
N CYS A 455 -12.46 0.83 -22.84
CA CYS A 455 -12.21 -0.37 -23.65
C CYS A 455 -12.58 -0.20 -25.12
N ILE A 456 -13.65 0.55 -25.42
CA ILE A 456 -14.05 0.86 -26.80
C ILE A 456 -13.00 1.73 -27.48
N GLU A 457 -12.53 2.79 -26.81
CA GLU A 457 -11.50 3.70 -27.33
C GLU A 457 -10.16 3.01 -27.56
N LYS A 458 -9.84 2.01 -26.73
CA LYS A 458 -8.66 1.16 -26.87
C LYS A 458 -8.82 0.00 -27.83
N GLU A 459 -9.92 -0.02 -28.58
CA GLU A 459 -10.27 -1.07 -29.55
C GLU A 459 -10.31 -2.49 -28.94
N LEU A 460 -10.47 -2.62 -27.61
CA LEU A 460 -10.48 -3.92 -26.94
C LEU A 460 -11.72 -4.74 -27.30
N PHE A 461 -12.84 -4.08 -27.62
CA PHE A 461 -14.08 -4.71 -28.09
C PHE A 461 -14.25 -4.69 -29.62
N LYS A 462 -13.17 -4.41 -30.37
CA LYS A 462 -13.20 -4.44 -31.83
C LYS A 462 -13.52 -5.84 -32.35
N GLY A 463 -14.48 -5.91 -33.27
CA GLY A 463 -15.00 -7.18 -33.80
C GLY A 463 -16.07 -7.84 -32.93
N ILE A 464 -16.46 -7.23 -31.79
CA ILE A 464 -17.46 -7.78 -30.88
C ILE A 464 -18.69 -6.85 -30.83
N SER A 465 -19.62 -7.05 -31.77
CA SER A 465 -20.78 -6.15 -31.97
C SER A 465 -21.69 -6.03 -30.74
N SER A 466 -21.71 -7.04 -29.88
CA SER A 466 -22.44 -7.06 -28.62
C SER A 466 -21.82 -6.18 -27.53
N LEU A 467 -20.53 -5.84 -27.63
CA LEU A 467 -19.77 -5.12 -26.59
C LEU A 467 -19.35 -3.71 -27.03
N ASN A 468 -19.46 -3.35 -28.30
CA ASN A 468 -18.95 -2.11 -28.88
C ASN A 468 -19.76 -0.82 -28.60
N LYS A 469 -20.66 -0.84 -27.60
CA LYS A 469 -21.47 0.31 -27.17
C LYS A 469 -21.32 0.54 -25.67
N LYS A 470 -21.55 1.75 -25.17
CA LYS A 470 -21.44 2.06 -23.73
C LYS A 470 -22.49 1.37 -22.86
N GLY A 471 -23.69 1.13 -23.39
CA GLY A 471 -24.79 0.49 -22.67
C GLY A 471 -24.62 -1.02 -22.43
N ASP A 472 -25.63 -1.62 -21.81
CA ASP A 472 -25.73 -3.06 -21.52
C ASP A 472 -24.62 -3.61 -20.60
N LYS A 473 -24.22 -2.86 -19.56
CA LYS A 473 -23.14 -3.28 -18.63
C LYS A 473 -23.41 -4.63 -17.97
N ASP A 474 -24.68 -4.98 -17.74
CA ASP A 474 -25.10 -6.22 -17.07
C ASP A 474 -25.24 -7.40 -18.05
N LYS A 475 -24.98 -7.19 -19.35
CA LYS A 475 -25.01 -8.26 -20.35
C LYS A 475 -23.95 -9.31 -20.05
N LYS A 476 -24.38 -10.56 -19.99
CA LYS A 476 -23.50 -11.72 -19.86
C LYS A 476 -22.68 -11.90 -21.14
N ILE A 477 -21.38 -12.17 -20.99
CA ILE A 477 -20.49 -12.44 -22.13
C ILE A 477 -20.42 -13.93 -22.44
N ILE A 478 -20.18 -14.26 -23.70
CA ILE A 478 -19.88 -15.63 -24.14
C ILE A 478 -18.38 -15.83 -24.41
N GLY A 479 -17.96 -17.09 -24.53
CA GLY A 479 -16.54 -17.41 -24.65
C GLY A 479 -15.82 -16.78 -25.84
N SER A 480 -16.44 -16.76 -27.02
CA SER A 480 -15.85 -16.12 -28.21
C SER A 480 -15.59 -14.61 -28.02
N GLU A 481 -16.44 -13.93 -27.25
CA GLU A 481 -16.28 -12.52 -26.91
C GLU A 481 -15.09 -12.31 -25.96
N LEU A 482 -14.97 -13.13 -24.90
CA LEU A 482 -13.81 -13.07 -23.99
C LEU A 482 -12.50 -13.29 -24.75
N ILE A 483 -12.43 -14.33 -25.58
CA ILE A 483 -11.23 -14.67 -26.36
C ILE A 483 -10.84 -13.49 -27.25
N THR A 484 -11.80 -12.96 -28.02
CA THR A 484 -11.55 -11.84 -28.93
C THR A 484 -11.05 -10.61 -28.18
N ALA A 485 -11.61 -10.31 -26.99
CA ALA A 485 -11.19 -9.18 -26.19
C ALA A 485 -9.77 -9.33 -25.64
N LEU A 486 -9.40 -10.53 -25.18
CA LEU A 486 -8.04 -10.85 -24.73
C LEU A 486 -7.03 -10.80 -25.89
N GLU A 487 -7.40 -11.29 -27.08
CA GLU A 487 -6.56 -11.16 -28.26
C GLU A 487 -6.31 -9.69 -28.65
N ASN A 488 -7.35 -8.85 -28.57
CA ASN A 488 -7.19 -7.41 -28.81
C ASN A 488 -6.30 -6.76 -27.75
N GLY A 489 -6.41 -7.17 -26.47
CA GLY A 489 -5.50 -6.76 -25.41
C GLY A 489 -4.04 -7.17 -25.68
N ALA A 490 -3.81 -8.39 -26.17
CA ALA A 490 -2.48 -8.86 -26.53
C ALA A 490 -1.88 -8.01 -27.66
N LYS A 491 -2.68 -7.70 -28.70
CA LYS A 491 -2.28 -6.80 -29.79
C LYS A 491 -1.93 -5.40 -29.28
N LEU A 492 -2.75 -4.83 -28.40
CA LEU A 492 -2.50 -3.50 -27.82
C LEU A 492 -1.14 -3.42 -27.12
N LYS A 493 -0.68 -4.54 -26.54
CA LYS A 493 0.60 -4.64 -25.84
C LYS A 493 1.73 -5.25 -26.67
N ASN A 494 1.51 -5.47 -27.97
CA ASN A 494 2.48 -6.10 -28.88
C ASN A 494 2.94 -7.50 -28.43
N VAL A 495 2.04 -8.27 -27.80
CA VAL A 495 2.28 -9.65 -27.38
C VAL A 495 1.68 -10.62 -28.42
N ASN A 496 2.38 -11.73 -28.69
CA ASN A 496 1.90 -12.73 -29.65
C ASN A 496 0.65 -13.44 -29.11
N LYS A 497 -0.52 -13.12 -29.70
CA LYS A 497 -1.82 -13.68 -29.34
C LYS A 497 -1.94 -15.18 -29.58
N ASP A 498 -1.16 -15.74 -30.52
CA ASP A 498 -1.24 -17.17 -30.88
C ASP A 498 -0.77 -18.10 -29.75
N LYS A 499 -0.14 -17.53 -28.71
CA LYS A 499 0.21 -18.24 -27.48
C LYS A 499 -0.93 -18.31 -26.46
N LEU A 500 -2.05 -17.63 -26.69
CA LEU A 500 -3.24 -17.74 -25.84
C LEU A 500 -3.96 -19.05 -26.15
N VAL A 501 -3.94 -19.97 -25.18
CA VAL A 501 -4.61 -21.27 -25.29
C VAL A 501 -5.80 -21.31 -24.34
N PHE A 502 -6.98 -21.66 -24.86
CA PHE A 502 -8.25 -21.73 -24.12
C PHE A 502 -8.80 -23.16 -24.09
N ASN A 503 -8.05 -24.11 -23.54
CA ASN A 503 -8.48 -25.50 -23.41
C ASN A 503 -9.72 -25.62 -22.50
N ASN A 504 -10.64 -26.53 -22.84
CA ASN A 504 -11.88 -26.81 -22.09
C ASN A 504 -12.82 -25.60 -21.93
N PHE A 505 -12.84 -24.72 -22.93
CA PHE A 505 -13.59 -23.47 -22.91
C PHE A 505 -14.57 -23.43 -24.09
N SER A 506 -15.87 -23.33 -23.80
CA SER A 506 -16.91 -23.24 -24.83
C SER A 506 -17.00 -21.81 -25.39
N THR A 507 -16.95 -21.67 -26.71
CA THR A 507 -17.02 -20.35 -27.38
C THR A 507 -18.43 -19.80 -27.50
N SER A 508 -19.45 -20.65 -27.35
CA SER A 508 -20.87 -20.30 -27.52
C SER A 508 -21.63 -20.13 -26.19
N GLU A 509 -21.06 -20.60 -25.07
CA GLU A 509 -21.68 -20.49 -23.75
C GLU A 509 -21.22 -19.26 -22.98
N THR A 510 -22.02 -18.85 -21.99
CA THR A 510 -21.67 -17.75 -21.09
C THR A 510 -20.49 -18.11 -20.19
N VAL A 511 -19.57 -17.17 -20.00
CA VAL A 511 -18.36 -17.39 -19.21
C VAL A 511 -18.63 -17.13 -17.73
N ASN A 512 -18.26 -18.07 -16.86
CA ASN A 512 -18.30 -17.86 -15.41
C ASN A 512 -16.99 -17.28 -14.86
N ARG A 513 -17.01 -16.85 -13.59
CA ARG A 513 -15.85 -16.22 -12.93
C ARG A 513 -14.63 -17.13 -12.85
N ALA A 514 -14.79 -18.44 -12.61
CA ALA A 514 -13.66 -19.37 -12.57
C ALA A 514 -12.98 -19.52 -13.96
N GLN A 515 -13.77 -19.69 -15.02
CA GLN A 515 -13.28 -19.75 -16.40
C GLN A 515 -12.60 -18.44 -16.82
N CYS A 516 -13.15 -17.30 -16.39
CA CYS A 516 -12.58 -15.98 -16.61
C CYS A 516 -11.22 -15.84 -15.91
N ALA A 517 -11.10 -16.26 -14.65
CA ALA A 517 -9.85 -16.23 -13.90
C ALA A 517 -8.74 -17.05 -14.56
N ILE A 518 -9.06 -18.26 -15.04
CA ILE A 518 -8.12 -19.10 -15.79
C ILE A 518 -7.62 -18.39 -17.05
N SER A 519 -8.55 -17.76 -17.78
CA SER A 519 -8.25 -17.04 -19.02
C SER A 519 -7.34 -15.82 -18.78
N PHE A 520 -7.66 -15.03 -17.75
CA PHE A 520 -6.84 -13.86 -17.37
C PHE A 520 -5.49 -14.26 -16.75
N SER A 521 -5.41 -15.37 -16.01
CA SER A 521 -4.12 -15.88 -15.50
C SER A 521 -3.16 -16.19 -16.64
N ARG A 522 -3.63 -16.91 -17.67
CA ARG A 522 -2.84 -17.19 -18.88
C ARG A 522 -2.48 -15.91 -19.64
N PHE A 523 -3.44 -15.01 -19.80
CA PHE A 523 -3.19 -13.70 -20.42
C PHE A 523 -2.10 -12.91 -19.66
N ARG A 524 -2.16 -12.90 -18.33
CA ARG A 524 -1.19 -12.21 -17.48
C ARG A 524 0.19 -12.83 -17.55
N GLN A 525 0.30 -14.15 -17.65
CA GLN A 525 1.58 -14.85 -17.85
C GLN A 525 2.23 -14.48 -19.17
N LEU A 526 1.45 -14.27 -20.23
CA LEU A 526 1.96 -13.81 -21.53
C LEU A 526 2.42 -12.34 -21.53
N MET A 527 1.87 -11.54 -20.63
CA MET A 527 2.18 -10.12 -20.46
C MET A 527 3.44 -9.87 -19.60
N LYS A 528 3.92 -10.86 -18.86
CA LYS A 528 5.17 -10.82 -18.09
C LYS A 528 6.32 -11.32 -18.97
#